data_AF-A0A6C7CA56-F1
#
_entry.id   AF-A0A6C7CA56-F1
#
_cell.length_a   1.000
_cell.length_b   1.000
_cell.length_c   1.000
_cell.angle_alpha   90.00
_cell.angle_beta   90.00
_cell.angle_gamma   90.00
#
_symmetry.space_group_name_H-M   'P 1'
#
loop_
_entity.id
_entity.type
_entity.pdbx_description
1 polymer ?
#
loop_
_entity_poly.entity_id
_entity_poly.type
_entity_poly.pdbx_seq_one_letter_code
_entity_poly.pdbx_strand_id
1 'polypeptide(L)'
;MLPTDKIQAYAARRLNEQQIADVLDIDLNELKTSPDCLASFREAIRKGRAKGEAELRSVLYKRAKNGDRSAYTELMRREKESG
;
A
#
# COMPACT_ATOMS: atom_id res chain seq x y z
N MET A 1 -16.91 11.33 6.53
CA MET A 1 -16.04 11.26 5.32
C MET A 1 -14.81 10.43 5.68
N LEU A 2 -14.43 9.45 4.85
CA LEU A 2 -13.32 8.54 5.16
C LEU A 2 -11.98 9.28 5.24
N PRO A 3 -11.08 8.92 6.20
CA PRO A 3 -9.77 9.55 6.34
C PRO A 3 -8.78 9.00 5.29
N THR A 4 -8.99 9.36 4.02
CA THR A 4 -8.29 8.83 2.84
C THR A 4 -6.76 8.86 2.97
N ASP A 5 -6.19 9.95 3.48
CA ASP A 5 -4.73 10.07 3.63
C ASP A 5 -4.16 9.07 4.63
N LYS A 6 -4.87 8.83 5.75
CA LYS A 6 -4.46 7.85 6.74
C LYS A 6 -4.59 6.43 6.19
N ILE A 7 -5.70 6.13 5.49
CA ILE A 7 -5.92 4.85 4.82
C ILE A 7 -4.76 4.55 3.86
N GLN A 8 -4.41 5.52 3.01
CA GLN A 8 -3.28 5.40 2.08
C GLN A 8 -1.96 5.19 2.81
N ALA A 9 -1.70 5.93 3.89
CA ALA A 9 -0.47 5.82 4.67
C ALA A 9 -0.29 4.45 5.33
N TYR A 10 -1.38 3.85 5.85
CA TYR A 10 -1.34 2.50 6.40
C TYR A 10 -1.24 1.42 5.32
N ALA A 11 -1.94 1.61 4.20
CA ALA A 11 -1.85 0.71 3.05
C ALA A 11 -0.44 0.70 2.43
N ALA A 12 0.24 1.85 2.37
CA ALA A 12 1.64 1.96 1.94
C ALA A 12 2.58 1.15 2.83
N ARG A 13 2.25 1.01 4.13
CA ARG A 13 2.96 0.18 5.11
C ARG A 13 2.52 -1.28 5.12
N ARG A 14 1.77 -1.73 4.11
CA ARG A 14 1.33 -3.12 3.91
C ARG A 14 0.31 -3.65 4.92
N LEU A 15 -0.39 -2.78 5.65
CA LEU A 15 -1.53 -3.23 6.43
C LEU A 15 -2.64 -3.75 5.50
N ASN A 16 -3.34 -4.79 5.96
CA ASN A 16 -4.49 -5.35 5.25
C ASN A 16 -5.77 -4.54 5.53
N GLU A 17 -6.85 -4.83 4.79
CA GLU A 17 -8.12 -4.10 4.87
C GLU A 17 -8.67 -4.04 6.32
N GLN A 18 -8.62 -5.16 7.04
CA GLN A 18 -9.08 -5.26 8.43
C GLN A 18 -8.19 -4.46 9.38
N GLN A 19 -6.87 -4.61 9.31
CA GLN A 19 -5.93 -3.87 10.16
C GLN A 19 -6.04 -2.36 9.98
N ILE A 20 -6.27 -1.90 8.76
CA ILE A 20 -6.49 -0.48 8.48
C ILE A 20 -7.79 0.00 9.13
N ALA A 21 -8.85 -0.79 9.01
CA ALA A 21 -10.14 -0.47 9.62
C ALA A 21 -10.05 -0.43 11.15
N ASP A 22 -9.41 -1.44 11.76
CA ASP A 22 -9.23 -1.54 13.21
C ASP A 22 -8.45 -0.33 13.76
N VAL A 23 -7.35 0.06 13.11
CA VAL A 23 -6.51 1.20 13.55
C VAL A 23 -7.24 2.54 13.40
N LEU A 24 -8.16 2.62 12.45
CA LEU A 24 -8.92 3.84 12.15
C LEU A 24 -10.30 3.86 12.82
N ASP A 25 -10.63 2.85 13.62
CA ASP A 25 -11.93 2.67 14.25
C ASP A 25 -13.09 2.75 13.23
N ILE A 26 -12.91 2.07 12.09
CA ILE A 26 -13.90 1.96 11.01
C ILE A 26 -14.60 0.61 11.14
N ASP A 27 -15.91 0.60 11.34
CA ASP A 27 -16.70 -0.64 11.26
C ASP A 27 -16.84 -1.09 9.80
N LEU A 28 -16.13 -2.16 9.41
CA LEU A 28 -16.22 -2.72 8.07
C LEU A 28 -17.57 -3.33 7.75
N ASN A 29 -18.33 -3.81 8.73
CA ASN A 29 -19.67 -4.35 8.50
C ASN A 29 -20.62 -3.21 8.16
N GLU A 30 -20.55 -2.09 8.87
CA GLU A 30 -21.28 -0.87 8.52
C GLU A 30 -20.84 -0.34 7.15
N LEU A 31 -19.53 -0.27 6.89
CA LEU A 31 -19.01 0.24 5.61
C LEU A 31 -19.51 -0.58 4.40
N LYS A 32 -19.66 -1.90 4.55
CA LYS A 32 -20.18 -2.80 3.50
C LYS A 32 -21.64 -2.51 3.12
N THR A 33 -22.41 -1.87 4.00
CA THR A 33 -23.79 -1.45 3.70
C THR A 33 -23.86 -0.28 2.73
N SER A 34 -22.74 0.44 2.54
CA SER A 34 -22.61 1.55 1.58
C SER A 34 -21.59 1.21 0.49
N PRO A 35 -22.03 0.74 -0.69
CA PRO A 35 -21.14 0.34 -1.78
C PRO A 35 -20.16 1.44 -2.21
N ASP A 36 -20.60 2.70 -2.24
CA ASP A 36 -19.76 3.84 -2.64
C ASP A 36 -18.66 4.15 -1.62
N CYS A 37 -18.99 4.05 -0.32
CA CYS A 37 -18.00 4.22 0.74
C CYS A 37 -17.00 3.06 0.75
N LEU A 38 -17.47 1.82 0.55
CA LEU A 38 -16.59 0.65 0.42
C LEU A 38 -15.66 0.77 -0.79
N ALA A 39 -16.18 1.23 -1.93
CA ALA A 39 -15.38 1.47 -3.14
C ALA A 39 -14.32 2.53 -2.91
N SER A 40 -14.68 3.65 -2.27
CA SER A 40 -13.77 4.73 -1.91
C SER A 40 -12.66 4.27 -0.95
N PHE A 41 -13.03 3.47 0.06
CA PHE A 41 -12.08 2.88 1.00
C PHE A 41 -11.06 1.97 0.30
N ARG A 42 -11.54 1.05 -0.55
CA ARG A 42 -10.67 0.14 -1.31
C ARG A 42 -9.84 0.85 -2.35
N GLU A 43 -10.34 1.92 -2.96
CA GLU A 43 -9.57 2.77 -3.85
C GLU A 43 -8.43 3.46 -3.10
N ALA A 44 -8.69 4.01 -1.92
CA ALA A 44 -7.65 4.58 -1.07
C ALA A 44 -6.58 3.52 -0.70
N ILE A 45 -6.98 2.28 -0.37
CA ILE A 45 -6.03 1.20 -0.12
C ILE A 45 -5.17 0.91 -1.36
N ARG A 46 -5.77 0.80 -2.55
CA ARG A 46 -5.03 0.56 -3.80
C ARG A 46 -4.01 1.67 -4.09
N LYS A 47 -4.42 2.94 -3.95
CA LYS A 47 -3.53 4.11 -4.12
C LYS A 47 -2.37 4.09 -3.13
N GLY A 48 -2.64 3.82 -1.86
CA GLY A 48 -1.61 3.70 -0.82
C GLY A 48 -0.60 2.59 -1.11
N ARG A 49 -1.08 1.41 -1.53
CA ARG A 49 -0.19 0.29 -1.91
C ARG A 49 0.70 0.63 -3.10
N ALA A 50 0.15 1.25 -4.14
CA ALA A 50 0.91 1.68 -5.31
C ALA A 50 2.00 2.70 -4.93
N LYS A 51 1.66 3.67 -4.06
CA LYS A 51 2.62 4.65 -3.54
C LYS A 51 3.74 3.99 -2.73
N GLY A 52 3.39 3.09 -1.81
CA GLY A 52 4.38 2.36 -1.01
C GLY A 52 5.30 1.47 -1.85
N GLU A 53 4.79 0.82 -2.90
CA GLU A 53 5.62 0.07 -3.84
C GLU A 53 6.58 0.98 -4.61
N ALA A 54 6.11 2.13 -5.10
CA ALA A 54 6.95 3.08 -5.82
C ALA A 54 8.08 3.64 -4.92
N GLU A 55 7.77 3.98 -3.67
CA GLU A 55 8.76 4.43 -2.68
C GLU A 55 9.79 3.34 -2.39
N LEU A 56 9.35 2.10 -2.15
CA LEU A 56 10.24 0.97 -1.90
C LEU A 56 11.15 0.70 -3.11
N ARG A 57 10.60 0.73 -4.33
CA ARG A 57 11.36 0.56 -5.58
C ARG A 57 12.42 1.65 -5.74
N SER A 58 12.07 2.90 -5.44
CA SER A 58 13.03 4.02 -5.47
C SER A 58 14.20 3.81 -4.50
N VAL A 59 13.92 3.36 -3.27
CA VAL A 59 14.95 3.07 -2.26
C VAL A 59 15.84 1.90 -2.69
N LEU A 60 15.25 0.81 -3.17
CA LEU A 60 15.99 -0.35 -3.67
C LEU A 60 16.91 0.03 -4.84
N TYR A 61 16.41 0.82 -5.79
CA TYR A 61 17.20 1.31 -6.92
C TYR A 61 18.41 2.13 -6.45
N LYS A 62 18.20 3.09 -5.53
CA LYS A 62 19.30 3.90 -4.98
C LYS A 62 20.36 3.05 -4.30
N ARG A 63 19.96 2.06 -3.51
CA ARG A 63 20.88 1.12 -2.84
C ARG A 63 21.64 0.26 -3.85
N ALA A 64 20.95 -0.30 -4.83
CA ALA A 64 21.54 -1.10 -5.89
C ALA A 64 22.58 -0.30 -6.69
N LYS A 65 22.27 0.95 -7.04
CA LYS A 65 23.20 1.86 -7.72
C LYS A 65 24.47 2.14 -6.90
N ASN A 66 24.37 2.08 -5.58
CA ASN A 66 25.48 2.24 -4.65
C ASN A 66 26.23 0.93 -4.34
N GLY A 67 25.96 -0.15 -5.09
CA GLY A 67 26.67 -1.43 -4.97
C GLY A 67 26.04 -2.44 -4.01
N ASP A 68 24.86 -2.17 -3.44
CA ASP A 68 24.15 -3.14 -2.62
C ASP A 68 23.56 -4.27 -3.48
N ARG A 69 24.26 -5.40 -3.52
CA ARG A 69 23.88 -6.59 -4.29
C ARG A 69 22.51 -7.13 -3.86
N SER A 70 22.19 -7.13 -2.57
CA SER A 70 20.92 -7.65 -2.07
C SER A 70 19.75 -6.77 -2.54
N ALA A 71 19.94 -5.45 -2.54
CA ALA A 71 18.95 -4.52 -3.09
C ALA A 71 18.74 -4.72 -4.61
N TYR A 72 19.81 -4.99 -5.36
CA TYR A 72 19.71 -5.31 -6.79
C TYR A 72 18.93 -6.60 -7.03
N THR A 73 19.25 -7.68 -6.32
CA THR A 73 18.56 -8.97 -6.45
C THR A 73 17.06 -8.83 -6.13
N GLU A 74 16.71 -8.12 -5.07
CA GLU A 74 15.32 -7.90 -4.69
C GLU A 74 14.58 -7.03 -5.72
N LEU A 75 15.22 -5.98 -6.26
CA LEU A 75 14.66 -5.17 -7.34
C LEU A 75 14.35 -6.03 -8.58
N MET A 76 15.31 -6.84 -9.02
CA MET A 76 15.12 -7.71 -10.19
C MET A 76 14.04 -8.78 -9.98
N ARG A 77 13.91 -9.32 -8.75
CA ARG A 77 12.82 -10.24 -8.40
C ARG A 77 11.44 -9.57 -8.55
N ARG A 78 11.31 -8.35 -8.03
CA ARG A 78 10.06 -7.56 -8.09
C ARG A 78 9.64 -7.15 -9.49
N GLU A 79 10.60 -6.79 -10.35
CA GLU A 79 10.30 -6.47 -11.75
C GLU A 79 9.72 -7.68 -12.49
N LYS A 80 10.22 -8.90 -12.21
CA LYS A 80 9.67 -10.15 -12.79
C LYS A 80 8.26 -10.48 -12.31
N GLU A 81 7.90 -10.09 -11.09
CA GLU A 81 6.56 -10.29 -10.52
C GLU A 81 5.55 -9.23 -10.98
N SER A 82 6.03 -8.13 -11.57
CA SER A 82 5.21 -7.00 -12.00
C SER A 82 4.89 -7.00 -13.51
N GLY A 83 5.55 -7.85 -14.30
CA GLY A 83 5.34 -8.02 -15.74
C GLY A 83 4.54 -9.27 -16.06
#